data_AF-A0A3B0KG13-F1
#
_entry.id   AF-A0A3B0KG13-F1
#
_cell.length_a   1.000
_cell.length_b   1.000
_cell.length_c   1.000
_cell.angle_alpha   90.00
_cell.angle_beta   90.00
_cell.angle_gamma   90.00
#
_symmetry.space_group_name_H-M   'P 1'
#
loop_
_entity.id
_entity.type
_entity.pdbx_description
1 polymer ?
#
loop_
_entity_poly.entity_id
_entity_poly.type
_entity_poly.pdbx_seq_one_letter_code
_entity_poly.pdbx_strand_id
1 'polypeptide(L)'
;MHCLSRMLRLVSGWIRRHHVLLGLLHVLIFIATTVVDFKLTCDLSYWRERATTLLSEEPTNLLPMLIATKLTGLLYMAFRYLLIHEWVIGVCERKERRRFANFIVRRLVMQLDQASERLPKSGKLSDPLTQQCYVEARTAQYRAIDLFRRDANALLVQRNRSNVDPHFFVLPEEEELLARAGYASIDLKVTEHVLQDLITPLDVGRIKRPWKQKF
;
A
#
# COMPACT_ATOMS: atom_id res chain seq x y z
N MET A 1 -7.91 -23.28 -8.05
CA MET A 1 -7.21 -22.21 -7.28
C MET A 1 -7.88 -20.82 -7.35
N HIS A 2 -8.66 -20.48 -8.39
CA HIS A 2 -9.28 -19.15 -8.50
C HIS A 2 -10.35 -18.83 -7.43
N CYS A 3 -11.17 -19.79 -7.00
CA CYS A 3 -12.19 -19.57 -5.96
C CYS A 3 -11.61 -19.14 -4.62
N LEU A 4 -10.49 -19.74 -4.20
CA LEU A 4 -9.84 -19.43 -2.93
C LEU A 4 -9.33 -17.98 -2.89
N SER A 5 -8.76 -17.51 -4.00
CA SER A 5 -8.29 -16.11 -4.14
C SER A 5 -9.43 -15.06 -4.09
N ARG A 6 -10.65 -15.48 -4.45
CA ARG A 6 -11.83 -14.62 -4.49
C ARG A 6 -12.47 -14.53 -3.12
N MET A 7 -12.57 -15.67 -2.43
CA MET A 7 -13.00 -15.71 -1.03
C MET A 7 -12.05 -14.93 -0.11
N LEU A 8 -10.74 -15.09 -0.24
CA LEU A 8 -9.76 -14.33 0.56
C LEU A 8 -9.89 -12.80 0.37
N ARG A 9 -10.23 -12.34 -0.84
CA ARG A 9 -10.46 -10.91 -1.10
C ARG A 9 -11.75 -10.38 -0.49
N LEU A 10 -12.81 -11.19 -0.50
CA LEU A 10 -14.08 -10.84 0.13
C LEU A 10 -13.94 -10.81 1.66
N VAL A 11 -13.30 -11.83 2.23
CA VAL A 11 -13.05 -11.94 3.67
C VAL A 11 -12.14 -10.82 4.15
N SER A 12 -11.04 -10.52 3.45
CA SER A 12 -10.16 -9.40 3.82
C SER A 12 -10.83 -8.04 3.66
N GLY A 13 -11.68 -7.85 2.65
CA GLY A 13 -12.49 -6.64 2.49
C GLY A 13 -13.52 -6.46 3.61
N TRP A 14 -14.17 -7.55 4.01
CA TRP A 14 -15.14 -7.58 5.10
C TRP A 14 -14.48 -7.30 6.45
N ILE A 15 -13.36 -7.98 6.76
CA ILE A 15 -12.56 -7.73 7.97
C ILE A 15 -12.12 -6.27 8.00
N ARG A 16 -11.63 -5.71 6.89
CA ARG A 16 -11.22 -4.31 6.83
C ARG A 16 -12.37 -3.34 7.06
N ARG A 17 -13.58 -3.64 6.57
CA ARG A 17 -14.77 -2.80 6.80
C ARG A 17 -15.25 -2.87 8.26
N HIS A 18 -15.11 -4.01 8.91
CA HIS A 18 -15.64 -4.25 10.25
C HIS A 18 -14.58 -4.35 11.35
N HIS A 19 -13.31 -3.98 11.09
CA HIS A 19 -12.22 -4.15 12.06
C HIS A 19 -12.46 -3.41 13.39
N VAL A 20 -13.09 -2.23 13.36
CA VAL A 20 -13.49 -1.48 14.57
C VAL A 20 -14.56 -2.25 15.36
N LEU A 21 -15.57 -2.79 14.67
CA LEU A 21 -16.64 -3.61 15.25
C LEU A 21 -16.10 -4.93 15.83
N LEU A 22 -15.19 -5.59 15.11
CA LEU A 22 -14.49 -6.80 15.56
C LEU A 22 -13.62 -6.52 16.80
N GLY A 23 -12.94 -5.36 16.83
CA GLY A 23 -12.19 -4.90 17.99
C GLY A 23 -13.08 -4.63 19.20
N LEU A 24 -14.18 -3.90 19.03
CA LEU A 24 -15.17 -3.66 20.07
C LEU A 24 -15.80 -4.97 20.57
N LEU A 25 -16.12 -5.90 19.67
CA LEU A 25 -16.63 -7.21 20.01
C LEU A 25 -15.60 -8.02 20.82
N HIS A 26 -14.33 -7.98 20.45
CA HIS A 26 -13.26 -8.64 21.22
C HIS A 26 -13.10 -8.04 22.62
N VAL A 27 -13.16 -6.72 22.75
CA VAL A 27 -13.12 -6.04 24.06
C VAL A 27 -14.35 -6.43 24.89
N LEU A 28 -15.53 -6.51 24.28
CA LEU A 28 -16.77 -6.88 24.97
C LEU A 28 -16.78 -8.35 25.38
N ILE A 29 -16.30 -9.26 24.52
CA ILE A 29 -16.09 -10.68 24.87
C ILE A 29 -15.08 -10.78 26.00
N PHE A 30 -13.97 -10.06 25.94
CA PHE A 30 -12.98 -10.04 27.01
C PHE A 30 -13.59 -9.58 28.34
N ILE A 31 -14.31 -8.45 28.35
CA ILE A 31 -15.02 -7.97 29.54
C ILE A 31 -16.04 -9.00 30.04
N ALA A 32 -16.87 -9.56 29.15
CA ALA A 32 -17.85 -10.57 29.53
C ALA A 32 -17.20 -11.83 30.10
N THR A 33 -16.13 -12.33 29.48
CA THR A 33 -15.37 -13.48 30.00
C THR A 33 -14.73 -13.15 31.33
N THR A 34 -14.16 -11.95 31.53
CA THR A 34 -13.63 -11.56 32.84
C THR A 34 -14.71 -11.41 33.91
N VAL A 35 -15.91 -10.93 33.56
CA VAL A 35 -17.03 -10.81 34.50
C VAL A 35 -17.62 -12.18 34.83
N VAL A 36 -17.73 -13.07 33.85
CA VAL A 36 -18.21 -14.45 34.01
C VAL A 36 -17.20 -15.27 34.79
N ASP A 37 -15.91 -15.17 34.48
CA ASP A 37 -14.83 -15.81 35.23
C ASP A 37 -14.76 -15.25 36.65
N PHE A 38 -14.91 -13.92 36.82
CA PHE A 38 -15.08 -13.30 38.13
C PHE A 38 -16.30 -13.86 38.86
N LYS A 39 -17.45 -14.04 38.21
CA LYS A 39 -18.64 -14.62 38.85
C LYS A 39 -18.53 -16.12 39.15
N LEU A 40 -17.82 -16.89 38.33
CA LEU A 40 -17.60 -18.33 38.48
C LEU A 40 -16.51 -18.65 39.51
N THR A 41 -15.53 -17.77 39.69
CA THR A 41 -14.53 -17.85 40.77
C THR A 41 -14.92 -17.10 42.05
N CYS A 42 -15.98 -16.27 42.01
CA CYS A 42 -16.60 -15.67 43.18
C CYS A 42 -17.49 -16.67 43.92
N ASP A 43 -16.89 -17.68 44.53
CA ASP A 43 -17.39 -18.04 45.85
C ASP A 43 -16.88 -16.95 46.81
N LEU A 44 -17.75 -16.35 47.63
CA LEU A 44 -17.34 -15.29 48.57
C LEU A 44 -16.24 -15.79 49.53
N SER A 45 -16.16 -17.11 49.71
CA SER A 45 -15.10 -17.83 50.40
C SER A 45 -13.72 -17.63 49.74
N TYR A 46 -13.61 -17.70 48.41
CA TYR A 46 -12.35 -17.51 47.68
C TYR A 46 -11.82 -16.08 47.81
N TRP A 47 -12.68 -15.06 47.67
CA TRP A 47 -12.27 -13.68 47.88
C TRP A 47 -12.00 -13.35 49.35
N ARG A 48 -12.72 -13.97 50.28
CA ARG A 48 -12.42 -13.84 51.72
C ARG A 48 -11.06 -14.45 52.03
N GLU A 49 -10.77 -15.65 51.56
CA GLU A 49 -9.51 -16.36 51.79
C GLU A 49 -8.35 -15.63 51.10
N ARG A 50 -8.53 -15.22 49.84
CA ARG A 50 -7.56 -14.42 49.09
C ARG A 50 -7.34 -13.06 49.77
N ALA A 51 -8.38 -12.34 50.17
CA ALA A 51 -8.25 -11.09 50.89
C ALA A 51 -7.57 -11.28 52.25
N THR A 52 -7.84 -12.36 52.98
CA THR A 52 -7.15 -12.66 54.25
C THR A 52 -5.68 -13.01 54.05
N THR A 53 -5.33 -13.76 52.99
CA THR A 53 -3.92 -14.03 52.65
C THR A 53 -3.18 -12.78 52.18
N LEU A 54 -3.88 -11.89 51.47
CA LEU A 54 -3.32 -10.62 50.99
C LEU A 54 -3.23 -9.57 52.12
N LEU A 55 -4.14 -9.59 53.09
CA LEU A 55 -4.10 -8.73 54.29
C LEU A 55 -3.08 -9.23 55.33
N SER A 56 -2.73 -10.52 55.32
CA SER A 56 -1.71 -11.09 56.21
C SER A 56 -0.28 -10.88 55.70
N GLU A 57 -0.08 -10.68 54.40
CA GLU A 57 1.20 -10.24 53.85
C GLU A 57 1.26 -8.71 53.86
N GLU A 58 2.37 -8.16 54.34
CA GLU A 58 2.61 -6.73 54.50
C GLU A 58 2.09 -5.91 53.28
N PRO A 59 1.28 -4.85 53.49
CA PRO A 59 0.59 -4.10 52.42
C PRO A 59 1.51 -3.42 51.40
N THR A 60 2.83 -3.44 51.66
CA THR A 60 3.89 -2.91 50.80
C THR A 60 4.02 -3.62 49.45
N ASN A 61 3.61 -4.89 49.32
CA ASN A 61 3.82 -5.67 48.09
C ASN A 61 2.59 -5.71 47.14
N LEU A 62 1.40 -5.36 47.61
CA LEU A 62 0.15 -5.44 46.83
C LEU A 62 0.01 -4.31 45.81
N LEU A 63 0.31 -3.09 46.25
CA LEU A 63 0.24 -1.90 45.43
C LEU A 63 1.16 -2.00 44.19
N PRO A 64 2.45 -2.39 44.32
CA PRO A 64 3.33 -2.54 43.16
C PRO A 64 2.88 -3.66 42.21
N MET A 65 2.32 -4.77 42.71
CA MET A 65 1.83 -5.86 41.86
C MET A 65 0.60 -5.43 41.02
N LEU A 66 -0.32 -4.68 41.62
CA LEU A 66 -1.51 -4.19 40.93
C LEU A 66 -1.16 -3.10 39.89
N ILE A 67 -0.23 -2.20 40.24
CA ILE A 67 0.33 -1.21 39.31
C ILE A 67 1.05 -1.91 38.15
N ALA A 68 1.90 -2.90 38.43
CA ALA A 68 2.62 -3.65 37.41
C ALA A 68 1.65 -4.34 36.44
N THR A 69 0.60 -5.00 36.95
CA THR A 69 -0.39 -5.69 36.11
C THR A 69 -1.15 -4.73 35.21
N LYS A 70 -1.57 -3.56 35.72
CA LYS A 70 -2.24 -2.52 34.92
C LYS A 70 -1.30 -1.91 33.89
N LEU A 71 -0.03 -1.68 34.25
CA LEU A 71 1.00 -1.15 33.36
C LEU A 71 1.28 -2.13 32.21
N THR A 72 1.41 -3.43 32.51
CA THR A 72 1.60 -4.48 31.49
C THR A 72 0.41 -4.55 30.53
N GLY A 73 -0.83 -4.48 31.04
CA GLY A 73 -2.02 -4.43 30.20
C GLY A 73 -2.06 -3.21 29.27
N LEU A 74 -1.70 -2.03 29.80
CA LEU A 74 -1.67 -0.79 29.02
C LEU A 74 -0.56 -0.81 27.96
N LEU A 75 0.64 -1.29 28.31
CA LEU A 75 1.76 -1.49 27.37
C LEU A 75 1.41 -2.49 26.28
N TYR A 76 0.74 -3.59 26.62
CA TYR A 76 0.29 -4.58 25.64
C TYR A 76 -0.70 -4.00 24.63
N MET A 77 -1.69 -3.23 25.11
CA MET A 77 -2.64 -2.56 24.24
C MET A 77 -1.96 -1.49 23.38
N ALA A 78 -1.09 -0.67 23.97
CA ALA A 78 -0.31 0.33 23.23
C ALA A 78 0.54 -0.32 22.13
N PHE A 79 1.25 -1.42 22.45
CA PHE A 79 2.05 -2.17 21.49
C PHE A 79 1.20 -2.76 20.35
N ARG A 80 0.02 -3.33 20.66
CA ARG A 80 -0.93 -3.84 19.66
C ARG A 80 -1.43 -2.71 18.74
N TYR A 81 -1.82 -1.58 19.30
CA TYR A 81 -2.31 -0.44 18.51
C TYR A 81 -1.21 0.14 17.63
N LEU A 82 0.00 0.33 18.17
CA LEU A 82 1.15 0.84 17.40
C LEU A 82 1.53 -0.11 16.27
N LEU A 83 1.62 -1.42 16.53
CA LEU A 83 1.94 -2.40 15.48
C LEU A 83 0.88 -2.49 14.38
N ILE A 84 -0.41 -2.45 14.76
CA ILE A 84 -1.50 -2.45 13.77
C ILE A 84 -1.46 -1.16 12.94
N HIS A 85 -1.19 -0.02 13.57
CA HIS A 85 -1.09 1.27 12.92
C HIS A 85 0.05 1.30 11.88
N GLU A 86 1.26 0.90 12.27
CA GLU A 86 2.42 0.78 11.37
C GLU A 86 2.14 -0.18 10.20
N TRP A 87 1.52 -1.32 10.47
CA TRP A 87 1.17 -2.27 9.41
C TRP A 87 0.13 -1.69 8.44
N VAL A 88 -0.89 -1.01 8.95
CA VAL A 88 -1.94 -0.37 8.13
C VAL A 88 -1.34 0.74 7.27
N ILE A 89 -0.49 1.60 7.83
CA ILE A 89 0.24 2.63 7.09
C ILE A 89 1.05 1.99 5.97
N GLY A 90 1.89 0.99 6.28
CA GLY A 90 2.72 0.34 5.28
C GLY A 90 1.91 -0.40 4.20
N VAL A 91 0.68 -0.84 4.47
CA VAL A 91 -0.23 -1.39 3.43
C VAL A 91 -0.81 -0.27 2.56
N CYS A 92 -1.22 0.84 3.15
CA CYS A 92 -1.73 2.01 2.44
C CYS A 92 -0.66 2.61 1.52
N GLU A 93 0.54 2.86 2.03
CA GLU A 93 1.68 3.36 1.25
C GLU A 93 2.02 2.45 0.06
N ARG A 94 2.06 1.13 0.27
CA ARG A 94 2.30 0.17 -0.81
C ARG A 94 1.22 0.24 -1.89
N LYS A 95 -0.03 0.45 -1.49
CA LYS A 95 -1.17 0.58 -2.41
C LYS A 95 -1.07 1.90 -3.20
N GLU A 96 -0.75 3.00 -2.53
CA GLU A 96 -0.59 4.32 -3.15
C GLU A 96 0.59 4.35 -4.11
N ARG A 97 1.76 3.84 -3.71
CA ARG A 97 2.92 3.67 -4.60
C ARG A 97 2.57 2.88 -5.85
N ARG A 98 1.82 1.78 -5.69
CA ARG A 98 1.40 0.97 -6.84
C ARG A 98 0.40 1.72 -7.73
N ARG A 99 -0.53 2.47 -7.15
CA ARG A 99 -1.47 3.32 -7.89
C ARG A 99 -0.72 4.37 -8.71
N PHE A 100 0.22 5.07 -8.08
CA PHE A 100 1.06 6.08 -8.73
C PHE A 100 1.95 5.46 -9.83
N ALA A 101 2.57 4.30 -9.58
CA ALA A 101 3.34 3.56 -10.58
C ALA A 101 2.51 3.19 -11.83
N ASN A 102 1.29 2.68 -11.61
CA ASN A 102 0.38 2.37 -12.70
C ASN A 102 -0.04 3.64 -13.46
N PHE A 103 -0.30 4.73 -12.74
CA PHE A 103 -0.65 6.03 -13.30
C PHE A 103 0.45 6.57 -14.22
N ILE A 104 1.70 6.65 -13.76
CA ILE A 104 2.80 7.22 -14.57
C ILE A 104 3.07 6.42 -15.85
N VAL A 105 2.91 5.10 -15.81
CA VAL A 105 3.06 4.25 -17.02
C VAL A 105 1.89 4.48 -17.97
N ARG A 106 0.63 4.51 -17.48
CA ARG A 106 -0.53 4.81 -18.33
C ARG A 106 -0.41 6.18 -18.98
N ARG A 107 0.04 7.18 -18.22
CA ARG A 107 0.30 8.53 -18.73
C ARG A 107 1.37 8.53 -19.82
N LEU A 108 2.46 7.78 -19.62
CA LEU A 108 3.49 7.63 -20.65
C LEU A 108 2.90 7.03 -21.94
N VAL A 109 2.15 5.93 -21.85
CA VAL A 109 1.55 5.29 -23.04
C VAL A 109 0.62 6.27 -23.77
N MET A 110 -0.27 6.95 -23.04
CA MET A 110 -1.17 7.95 -23.62
C MET A 110 -0.39 9.06 -24.34
N GLN A 111 0.65 9.60 -23.72
CA GLN A 111 1.44 10.68 -24.32
C GLN A 111 2.22 10.22 -25.56
N LEU A 112 2.73 8.99 -25.57
CA LEU A 112 3.40 8.42 -26.73
C LEU A 112 2.44 8.14 -27.87
N ASP A 113 1.22 7.68 -27.58
CA ASP A 113 0.19 7.44 -28.58
C ASP A 113 -0.25 8.76 -29.23
N GLN A 114 -0.56 9.79 -28.42
CA GLN A 114 -0.88 11.13 -28.91
C GLN A 114 0.27 11.75 -29.71
N ALA A 115 1.51 11.50 -29.35
CA ALA A 115 2.65 11.98 -30.13
C ALA A 115 2.80 11.23 -31.45
N SER A 116 2.45 9.93 -31.47
CA SER A 116 2.46 9.10 -32.68
C SER A 116 1.33 9.46 -33.64
N GLU A 117 0.16 9.85 -33.13
CA GLU A 117 -0.95 10.36 -33.95
C GLU A 117 -0.60 11.66 -34.69
N ARG A 118 0.29 12.48 -34.12
CA ARG A 118 0.81 13.70 -34.75
C ARG A 118 1.83 13.43 -35.85
N LEU A 119 2.32 12.20 -35.97
CA LEU A 119 3.22 11.86 -37.06
C LEU A 119 2.44 11.89 -38.38
N PRO A 120 3.01 12.53 -39.43
CA PRO A 120 2.36 12.58 -40.73
C PRO A 120 2.25 11.17 -41.31
N LYS A 121 1.01 10.73 -41.58
CA LYS A 121 0.69 9.38 -42.11
C LYS A 121 1.17 9.20 -43.55
N SER A 122 1.28 10.29 -44.30
CA SER A 122 1.79 10.33 -45.66
C SER A 122 2.33 11.73 -45.97
N GLY A 123 3.52 11.82 -46.56
CA GLY A 123 4.14 13.08 -46.95
C GLY A 123 5.57 12.85 -47.41
N LYS A 124 6.08 13.70 -48.30
CA LYS A 124 7.51 13.69 -48.64
C LYS A 124 8.27 14.30 -47.47
N LEU A 125 9.29 13.61 -46.95
CA LEU A 125 10.16 14.15 -45.88
C LEU A 125 10.85 15.47 -46.26
N SER A 126 10.89 15.80 -47.56
CA SER A 126 11.45 17.03 -48.11
C SER A 126 10.56 18.26 -47.94
N ASP A 127 9.28 18.09 -47.59
CA ASP A 127 8.36 19.20 -47.35
C ASP A 127 8.60 19.81 -45.96
N PRO A 128 8.86 21.12 -45.85
CA PRO A 128 9.17 21.78 -44.58
C PRO A 128 8.06 21.64 -43.54
N LEU A 129 6.80 21.59 -43.95
CA LEU A 129 5.66 21.44 -43.02
C LEU A 129 5.61 20.02 -42.44
N THR A 130 5.80 19.02 -43.29
CA THR A 130 5.95 17.61 -42.87
C THR A 130 7.14 17.43 -41.91
N GLN A 131 8.28 18.08 -42.19
CA GLN A 131 9.45 18.04 -41.33
C GLN A 131 9.18 18.69 -39.95
N GLN A 132 8.46 19.81 -39.92
CA GLN A 132 8.08 20.47 -38.68
C GLN A 132 7.18 19.56 -37.81
N CYS A 133 6.15 18.92 -38.39
CA CYS A 133 5.29 17.98 -37.66
C CYS A 133 6.09 16.82 -37.05
N TYR A 134 7.10 16.29 -37.77
CA TYR A 134 8.01 15.27 -37.23
C TYR A 134 8.79 15.76 -36.01
N VAL A 135 9.33 16.97 -36.06
CA VAL A 135 10.08 17.56 -34.94
C VAL A 135 9.16 17.76 -33.73
N GLU A 136 7.95 18.26 -33.93
CA GLU A 136 6.97 18.46 -32.87
C GLU A 136 6.53 17.13 -32.23
N ALA A 137 6.24 16.11 -33.04
CA ALA A 137 5.91 14.78 -32.54
C ALA A 137 7.07 14.17 -31.72
N ARG A 138 8.30 14.30 -32.22
CA ARG A 138 9.49 13.76 -31.55
C ARG A 138 9.84 14.50 -30.26
N THR A 139 9.69 15.82 -30.22
CA THR A 139 9.87 16.61 -29.00
C THR A 139 8.82 16.27 -27.95
N ALA A 140 7.57 16.04 -28.36
CA ALA A 140 6.51 15.55 -27.47
C ALA A 140 6.84 14.17 -26.88
N GLN A 141 7.36 13.23 -27.68
CA GLN A 141 7.81 11.92 -27.20
C GLN A 141 8.94 12.04 -26.16
N TYR A 142 9.97 12.84 -26.44
CA TYR A 142 11.07 13.03 -25.49
C TYR A 142 10.60 13.64 -24.18
N ARG A 143 9.73 14.66 -24.23
CA ARG A 143 9.16 15.27 -23.03
C ARG A 143 8.36 14.27 -22.19
N ALA A 144 7.58 13.40 -22.83
CA ALA A 144 6.83 12.35 -22.15
C ALA A 144 7.76 11.36 -21.43
N ILE A 145 8.84 10.94 -22.10
CA ILE A 145 9.85 10.04 -21.53
C ILE A 145 10.57 10.70 -20.35
N ASP A 146 10.96 11.97 -20.47
CA ASP A 146 11.67 12.68 -19.40
C ASP A 146 10.79 12.88 -18.16
N LEU A 147 9.51 13.23 -18.35
CA LEU A 147 8.53 13.29 -17.25
C LEU A 147 8.36 11.93 -16.59
N PHE A 148 8.23 10.86 -17.37
CA PHE A 148 8.16 9.51 -16.84
C PHE A 148 9.40 9.14 -16.03
N ARG A 149 10.61 9.41 -16.55
CA ARG A 149 11.88 9.13 -15.86
C ARG A 149 11.98 9.90 -14.54
N ARG A 150 11.59 11.17 -14.53
CA ARG A 150 11.58 11.99 -13.31
C ARG A 150 10.72 11.37 -12.23
N ASP A 151 9.48 11.02 -12.58
CA ASP A 151 8.50 10.51 -11.61
C ASP A 151 8.82 9.07 -11.20
N ALA A 152 9.33 8.24 -12.11
CA ALA A 152 9.78 6.90 -11.80
C ALA A 152 11.02 6.90 -10.90
N ASN A 153 11.99 7.81 -11.12
CA ASN A 153 13.13 7.97 -10.23
C ASN A 153 12.71 8.45 -8.83
N ALA A 154 11.75 9.37 -8.73
CA ALA A 154 11.20 9.77 -7.42
C ALA A 154 10.61 8.57 -6.66
N LEU A 155 9.86 7.71 -7.37
CA LEU A 155 9.27 6.48 -6.84
C LEU A 155 10.32 5.48 -6.35
N LEU A 156 11.43 5.33 -7.08
CA LEU A 156 12.54 4.43 -6.74
C LEU A 156 13.41 4.96 -5.59
N VAL A 157 13.78 6.24 -5.62
CA VAL A 157 14.69 6.85 -4.63
C VAL A 157 14.04 6.96 -3.24
N GLN A 158 12.75 7.29 -3.16
CA GLN A 158 12.04 7.43 -1.89
C GLN A 158 11.87 6.11 -1.12
N ARG A 159 12.08 4.94 -1.76
CA ARG A 159 12.16 3.66 -1.05
C ARG A 159 13.34 3.59 -0.07
N ASN A 160 14.43 4.30 -0.38
CA ASN A 160 15.68 4.23 0.38
C ASN A 160 15.77 5.29 1.50
N ARG A 161 14.85 6.26 1.55
CA ARG A 161 14.83 7.32 2.56
C ARG A 161 13.52 7.25 3.33
N SER A 162 13.59 6.72 4.55
CA SER A 162 12.44 6.54 5.47
C SER A 162 11.81 7.84 5.98
N ASN A 163 12.37 9.02 5.68
CA ASN A 163 12.06 10.26 6.40
C ASN A 163 11.57 11.41 5.49
N VAL A 164 11.25 11.17 4.23
CA VAL A 164 10.64 12.20 3.37
C VAL A 164 9.31 11.67 2.89
N ASP A 165 8.24 12.29 3.39
CA ASP A 165 6.86 12.01 3.01
C ASP A 165 6.78 12.02 1.48
N PRO A 166 6.55 10.87 0.85
CA PRO A 166 6.55 10.85 -0.59
C PRO A 166 5.19 11.35 -1.07
N HIS A 167 5.18 12.49 -1.76
CA HIS A 167 4.00 13.00 -2.46
C HIS A 167 3.66 12.10 -3.67
N PHE A 168 3.24 10.85 -3.43
CA PHE A 168 2.65 9.95 -4.43
C PHE A 168 1.17 10.27 -4.60
N PHE A 169 0.89 11.51 -4.94
CA PHE A 169 -0.48 11.97 -5.13
C PHE A 169 -0.85 11.89 -6.61
N VAL A 170 -2.01 11.29 -6.88
CA VAL A 170 -2.62 11.31 -8.20
C VAL A 170 -3.90 12.12 -8.08
N LEU A 171 -3.98 13.20 -8.84
CA LEU A 171 -5.18 14.03 -8.91
C LEU A 171 -6.33 13.22 -9.55
N PRO A 172 -7.55 13.23 -8.96
CA PRO A 172 -8.71 12.56 -9.55
C PRO A 172 -8.97 12.99 -11.00
N GLU A 173 -8.72 14.25 -11.31
CA GLU A 173 -8.93 14.84 -12.64
C GLU A 173 -7.97 14.22 -13.68
N GLU A 174 -6.73 13.90 -13.27
CA GLU A 174 -5.75 13.25 -14.14
C GLU A 174 -6.11 11.78 -14.41
N GLU A 175 -6.65 11.07 -13.41
CA GLU A 175 -7.18 9.73 -13.60
C GLU A 175 -8.41 9.72 -14.50
N GLU A 176 -9.29 10.70 -14.35
CA GLU A 176 -10.46 10.85 -15.21
C GLU A 176 -10.07 11.18 -16.66
N LEU A 177 -9.04 12.00 -16.87
CA LEU A 177 -8.47 12.25 -18.19
C LEU A 177 -7.98 10.94 -18.84
N LEU A 178 -7.22 10.13 -18.10
CA LEU A 178 -6.77 8.82 -18.59
C LEU A 178 -7.95 7.88 -18.86
N ALA A 179 -9.00 7.92 -18.03
CA ALA A 179 -10.20 7.12 -18.22
C ALA A 179 -10.95 7.51 -19.50
N ARG A 180 -11.15 8.80 -19.73
CA ARG A 180 -11.81 9.32 -20.94
C ARG A 180 -11.02 9.00 -22.21
N ALA A 181 -9.68 9.00 -22.13
CA ALA A 181 -8.82 8.61 -23.23
C ALA A 181 -8.73 7.07 -23.43
N GLY A 182 -9.41 6.26 -22.62
CA GLY A 182 -9.42 4.79 -22.75
C GLY A 182 -8.26 4.07 -22.04
N TYR A 183 -7.42 4.79 -21.29
CA TYR A 183 -6.21 4.26 -20.63
C TYR A 183 -6.44 3.76 -19.20
N ALA A 184 -7.66 3.86 -18.64
CA ALA A 184 -7.97 3.42 -17.29
C ALA A 184 -7.98 1.89 -17.10
N SER A 185 -8.30 1.14 -18.16
CA SER A 185 -8.52 -0.32 -18.11
C SER A 185 -7.26 -1.15 -18.36
N ILE A 186 -6.13 -0.52 -18.70
CA ILE A 186 -4.89 -1.25 -18.96
C ILE A 186 -4.42 -1.90 -17.65
N ASP A 187 -4.57 -3.23 -17.55
CA ASP A 187 -4.17 -4.03 -16.39
C ASP A 187 -2.64 -4.19 -16.38
N LEU A 188 -1.96 -3.08 -16.11
CA LEU A 188 -0.53 -3.07 -15.91
C LEU A 188 -0.25 -3.44 -14.46
N LYS A 189 0.41 -4.58 -14.27
CA LYS A 189 1.08 -4.89 -13.02
C LYS A 189 2.45 -4.26 -13.03
N VAL A 190 2.51 -2.93 -12.89
CA VAL A 190 3.78 -2.21 -12.84
C VAL A 190 4.47 -2.57 -11.53
N THR A 191 5.56 -3.32 -11.64
CA THR A 191 6.47 -3.60 -10.53
C THR A 191 7.66 -2.66 -10.60
N GLU A 192 8.43 -2.61 -9.51
CA GLU A 192 9.65 -1.81 -9.46
C GLU A 192 10.66 -2.20 -10.54
N HIS A 193 10.78 -3.49 -10.82
CA HIS A 193 11.62 -4.00 -11.91
C HIS A 193 11.18 -3.49 -13.28
N VAL A 194 9.86 -3.43 -13.54
CA VAL A 194 9.34 -2.85 -14.79
C VAL A 194 9.73 -1.38 -14.91
N LEU A 195 9.67 -0.61 -13.82
CA LEU A 195 10.11 0.80 -13.84
C LEU A 195 11.62 0.92 -14.09
N GLN A 196 12.44 0.09 -13.44
CA GLN A 196 13.89 0.08 -13.65
C GLN A 196 14.26 -0.26 -15.10
N ASP A 197 13.60 -1.28 -15.67
CA ASP A 197 13.78 -1.70 -17.07
C ASP A 197 13.39 -0.59 -18.06
N LEU A 198 12.37 0.21 -17.73
CA LEU A 198 11.90 1.31 -18.57
C LEU A 198 12.77 2.57 -18.47
N ILE A 199 13.38 2.85 -17.31
CA ILE A 199 14.26 4.01 -17.12
C ILE A 199 15.62 3.76 -17.79
N THR A 200 16.17 2.56 -17.57
CA THR A 200 17.44 2.11 -18.11
C THR A 200 17.14 0.98 -19.09
N PRO A 201 16.90 1.27 -20.39
CA PRO A 201 16.80 0.20 -21.36
C PRO A 201 18.15 -0.53 -21.34
N LEU A 202 18.19 -1.71 -20.72
CA LEU A 202 19.35 -2.58 -20.69
C LEU A 202 19.81 -2.73 -22.14
N ASP A 203 21.03 -2.27 -22.40
CA ASP A 203 21.74 -2.42 -23.66
C ASP A 203 21.53 -3.86 -24.15
N VAL A 204 20.79 -4.02 -25.26
CA VAL A 204 20.16 -5.28 -25.71
C VAL A 204 21.21 -6.21 -26.35
N GLY A 205 22.35 -6.37 -25.69
CA GLY A 205 23.50 -7.12 -26.18
C GLY A 205 23.87 -8.38 -25.39
N ARG A 206 23.49 -8.53 -24.10
CA ARG A 206 24.11 -9.60 -23.27
C ARG A 206 23.25 -10.37 -22.26
N ILE A 207 21.93 -10.20 -22.21
CA ILE A 207 21.11 -10.98 -21.26
C ILE A 207 20.03 -11.77 -22.02
N LYS A 208 20.26 -13.09 -22.16
CA LYS A 208 19.24 -14.05 -22.58
C LYS A 208 18.08 -13.99 -21.58
N ARG A 209 16.95 -13.43 -22.02
CA ARG A 209 15.72 -13.34 -21.21
C ARG A 209 15.17 -14.75 -20.92
N PRO A 210 14.90 -15.11 -19.65
CA PRO A 210 14.45 -16.47 -19.28
C PRO A 210 13.02 -16.82 -19.74
N TRP A 211 12.24 -15.86 -20.22
CA TRP A 211 10.86 -16.09 -20.69
C TRP A 211 10.76 -16.61 -22.13
N LYS A 212 11.88 -16.72 -22.87
CA LYS A 212 11.89 -17.24 -24.25
C LYS A 212 11.87 -18.78 -24.36
N GLN A 213 11.64 -19.52 -23.28
CA GLN A 213 11.65 -20.99 -23.30
C GLN A 213 10.27 -21.67 -23.27
N LYS A 214 9.16 -20.94 -23.34
CA LYS A 214 7.84 -21.57 -23.44
C LYS A 214 6.91 -20.79 -24.35
N PHE A 215 7.18 -20.80 -25.64
CA PHE A 215 6.19 -20.84 -26.72
C PHE A 215 6.82 -21.57 -27.89
#